data_AF-A0A842NVG7-F1
#
_entry.id   AF-A0A842NVG7-F1
#
_cell.length_a   1.000
_cell.length_b   1.000
_cell.length_c   1.000
_cell.angle_alpha   90.00
_cell.angle_beta   90.00
_cell.angle_gamma   90.00
#
_symmetry.space_group_name_H-M   'P 1'
#
loop_
_entity.id
_entity.type
_entity.pdbx_description
1 polymer ?
#
loop_
_entity_poly.entity_id
_entity_poly.type
_entity_poly.pdbx_seq_one_letter_code
_entity_poly.pdbx_strand_id
1 'polypeptide(L)'
;GKDLGGISPGKLADILVFDDLAKMKPRKIFVGGNLVVSNGTIVSQIKKYTVPKWMTKTVKLHKFSEDDFTVKSRDNTTNVNVINMKTEIITEKINENLSVKDGNVVASADKDIWKVAAFDRTFGTRKHTVGFLKNFAAKIGAFASTWNFHENNMLVIGSNEKDMAKAANNLVNTQGGIVVVSEGKILASIPLQMAGIVSTNSFETVSENFENLNAVLADTGCKFKKPHLIPLFLPFLALPDIRILSTGLVDVKNRSFLSVFA
;
A
#
# COMPACT_ATOMS: atom_id res chain seq x y z
N GLY A 1 -2.02 -26.66 -24.73
CA GLY A 1 -0.56 -26.42 -24.74
C GLY A 1 0.16 -26.89 -26.00
N LYS A 2 -0.53 -27.34 -27.07
CA LYS A 2 0.15 -27.75 -28.32
C LYS A 2 0.42 -26.56 -29.26
N ASP A 3 -0.37 -25.49 -29.14
CA ASP A 3 -0.40 -24.40 -30.13
C ASP A 3 0.57 -23.25 -29.85
N LEU A 4 1.21 -23.21 -28.68
CA LEU A 4 2.09 -22.12 -28.23
C LEU A 4 3.56 -22.56 -28.10
N GLY A 5 4.46 -21.59 -27.91
CA GLY A 5 5.84 -21.80 -27.47
C GLY A 5 6.83 -22.36 -28.50
N GLY A 6 6.48 -22.37 -29.79
CA GLY A 6 7.39 -22.80 -30.85
C GLY A 6 6.99 -22.25 -32.23
N ILE A 7 7.96 -22.19 -33.15
CA ILE A 7 7.74 -21.76 -34.54
C ILE A 7 7.63 -23.00 -35.42
N SER A 8 6.41 -23.42 -35.74
CA SER A 8 6.14 -24.55 -36.64
C SER A 8 4.75 -24.42 -37.28
N PRO A 9 4.52 -25.05 -38.46
CA PRO A 9 3.19 -25.13 -39.04
C PRO A 9 2.14 -25.68 -38.06
N GLY A 10 0.93 -25.12 -38.09
CA GLY A 10 -0.17 -25.51 -37.21
C GLY A 10 -0.16 -24.87 -35.81
N LYS A 11 0.87 -24.09 -35.45
CA LYS A 11 0.91 -23.31 -34.20
C LYS A 11 0.40 -21.88 -34.39
N LEU A 12 0.02 -21.24 -33.28
CA LEU A 12 -0.34 -19.83 -33.27
C LEU A 12 0.89 -18.97 -33.59
N ALA A 13 0.71 -18.00 -34.47
CA ALA A 13 1.75 -17.08 -34.89
C ALA A 13 1.94 -15.92 -33.89
N ASP A 14 2.27 -16.28 -32.65
CA ASP A 14 2.73 -15.35 -31.61
C ASP A 14 4.27 -15.28 -31.68
N ILE A 15 4.80 -14.25 -32.32
CA ILE A 15 6.20 -14.19 -32.76
C ILE A 15 6.84 -12.88 -32.33
N LEU A 16 8.02 -12.98 -31.70
CA LEU A 16 8.91 -11.86 -31.44
C LEU A 16 10.07 -11.90 -32.44
N VAL A 17 10.28 -10.82 -33.18
CA VAL A 17 11.40 -10.67 -34.12
C VAL A 17 12.40 -9.70 -33.52
N PHE A 18 13.63 -10.14 -33.32
CA PHE A 18 14.73 -9.35 -32.77
C PHE A 18 15.77 -9.08 -33.86
N ASP A 19 16.39 -7.90 -33.84
CA ASP A 19 17.63 -7.66 -34.60
C ASP A 19 18.85 -8.20 -33.85
N ASP A 20 18.78 -8.24 -32.52
CA ASP A 20 19.87 -8.60 -31.61
C ASP A 20 19.31 -9.29 -30.37
N LEU A 21 19.68 -10.55 -30.17
CA LEU A 21 19.24 -11.36 -29.04
C LEU A 21 19.97 -11.00 -27.73
N ALA A 22 21.11 -10.30 -27.77
CA ALA A 22 21.78 -9.82 -26.57
C ALA A 22 21.01 -8.63 -25.94
N LYS A 23 20.40 -7.78 -26.77
CA LYS A 23 19.61 -6.62 -26.31
C LYS A 23 18.19 -6.97 -25.87
N MET A 24 17.66 -8.12 -26.30
CA MET A 24 16.30 -8.58 -25.99
C MET A 24 15.21 -7.53 -26.26
N LYS A 25 15.41 -6.66 -27.27
CA LYS A 25 14.43 -5.65 -27.69
C LYS A 25 13.78 -6.09 -29.01
N PRO A 26 12.51 -6.55 -29.00
CA PRO A 26 11.86 -7.01 -30.22
C PRO A 26 11.61 -5.82 -31.16
N ARG A 27 12.01 -5.97 -32.42
CA ARG A 27 11.72 -5.03 -33.50
C ARG A 27 10.28 -5.16 -33.99
N LYS A 28 9.78 -6.39 -34.09
CA LYS A 28 8.39 -6.68 -34.46
C LYS A 28 7.78 -7.66 -33.48
N ILE A 29 6.50 -7.47 -33.18
CA ILE A 29 5.71 -8.39 -32.37
C ILE A 29 4.47 -8.76 -33.18
N PHE A 30 4.24 -10.05 -33.32
CA PHE A 30 3.03 -10.61 -33.92
C PHE A 30 2.23 -11.36 -32.86
N VAL A 31 0.91 -11.20 -32.89
CA VAL A 31 -0.04 -11.93 -32.05
C VAL A 31 -1.12 -12.53 -32.95
N GLY A 32 -1.25 -13.86 -32.96
CA GLY A 32 -2.14 -14.60 -33.85
C GLY A 32 -1.89 -14.29 -35.33
N GLY A 33 -0.63 -14.01 -35.71
CA GLY A 33 -0.24 -13.65 -37.09
C GLY A 33 -0.41 -12.18 -37.45
N ASN A 34 -1.00 -11.36 -36.59
CA ASN A 34 -1.18 -9.93 -36.82
C ASN A 34 0.00 -9.14 -36.25
N LEU A 35 0.56 -8.20 -37.04
CA LEU A 35 1.61 -7.29 -36.56
C LEU A 35 1.02 -6.30 -35.56
N VAL A 36 1.43 -6.37 -34.29
CA VAL A 36 0.93 -5.51 -33.22
C VAL A 36 1.92 -4.42 -32.82
N VAL A 37 3.22 -4.66 -32.95
CA VAL A 37 4.29 -3.68 -32.67
C VAL A 37 5.29 -3.69 -33.82
N SER A 38 5.73 -2.50 -34.24
CA SER A 38 6.80 -2.29 -35.22
C SER A 38 7.71 -1.15 -34.76
N ASN A 39 9.03 -1.41 -34.74
CA ASN A 39 10.06 -0.47 -34.33
C ASN A 39 9.77 0.19 -32.95
N GLY A 40 9.29 -0.61 -31.99
CA GLY A 40 8.96 -0.16 -30.64
C GLY A 40 7.65 0.60 -30.49
N THR A 41 6.88 0.78 -31.57
CA THR A 41 5.57 1.45 -31.53
C THR A 41 4.45 0.44 -31.73
N ILE A 42 3.39 0.56 -30.95
CA ILE A 42 2.16 -0.23 -31.12
C ILE A 42 1.48 0.23 -32.41
N VAL A 43 1.36 -0.67 -33.40
CA VAL A 43 0.77 -0.38 -34.72
C VAL A 43 -0.63 -0.99 -34.89
N SER A 44 -1.09 -1.80 -33.93
CA SER A 44 -2.46 -2.30 -33.88
C SER A 44 -3.34 -1.47 -32.96
N GLN A 45 -4.64 -1.44 -33.22
CA GLN A 45 -5.61 -0.85 -32.30
C GLN A 45 -5.78 -1.71 -31.05
N ILE A 46 -5.41 -1.17 -29.88
CA ILE A 46 -5.71 -1.80 -28.59
C ILE A 46 -7.14 -1.42 -28.20
N LYS A 47 -8.00 -2.44 -28.03
CA LYS A 47 -9.36 -2.24 -27.55
C LYS A 47 -9.32 -1.70 -26.12
N LYS A 48 -9.83 -0.49 -25.93
CA LYS A 48 -10.01 0.09 -24.60
C LYS A 48 -11.28 -0.51 -23.97
N TYR A 49 -11.17 -0.92 -22.73
CA TYR A 49 -12.31 -1.37 -21.94
C TYR A 49 -12.62 -0.33 -20.88
N THR A 50 -13.90 0.03 -20.77
CA THR A 50 -14.36 0.87 -19.67
C THR A 50 -14.40 0.02 -18.42
N VAL A 51 -13.76 0.48 -17.33
CA VAL A 51 -13.83 -0.20 -16.04
C VAL A 51 -15.29 -0.21 -15.55
N PRO A 52 -15.90 -1.38 -15.30
CA PRO A 52 -17.23 -1.49 -14.71
C PRO A 52 -17.39 -0.65 -13.44
N LYS A 53 -18.51 0.05 -13.31
CA LYS A 53 -18.80 0.93 -12.16
C LYS A 53 -18.70 0.23 -10.80
N TRP A 54 -18.98 -1.08 -10.72
CA TRP A 54 -18.87 -1.84 -9.48
C TRP A 54 -17.41 -2.01 -9.03
N MET A 55 -16.44 -1.93 -9.94
CA MET A 55 -15.00 -1.96 -9.61
C MET A 55 -14.45 -0.58 -9.23
N THR A 56 -15.17 0.51 -9.44
CA THR A 56 -14.70 1.87 -9.11
C THR A 56 -15.31 2.42 -7.81
N LYS A 57 -16.09 1.60 -7.09
CA LYS A 57 -16.73 1.97 -5.81
C LYS A 57 -16.48 0.90 -4.74
N THR A 58 -15.21 0.64 -4.46
CA THR A 58 -14.79 -0.48 -3.60
C THR A 58 -14.24 -0.06 -2.24
N VAL A 59 -14.05 1.24 -1.99
CA VAL A 59 -13.65 1.76 -0.67
C VAL A 59 -14.92 2.13 0.09
N LYS A 60 -15.45 1.19 0.87
CA LYS A 60 -16.73 1.29 1.60
C LYS A 60 -16.52 1.76 3.04
N LEU A 61 -15.84 2.88 3.21
CA LEU A 61 -15.56 3.47 4.53
C LEU A 61 -16.30 4.78 4.72
N HIS A 62 -16.55 5.13 5.97
CA HIS A 62 -17.10 6.43 6.35
C HIS A 62 -16.04 7.53 6.24
N LYS A 63 -16.48 8.77 6.46
CA LYS A 63 -15.57 9.90 6.62
C LYS A 63 -14.86 9.79 7.96
N PHE A 64 -13.53 9.83 7.94
CA PHE A 64 -12.67 9.70 9.11
C PHE A 64 -12.51 11.02 9.85
N SER A 65 -12.36 10.89 11.16
CA SER A 65 -11.99 11.90 12.14
C SER A 65 -10.72 11.46 12.89
N GLU A 66 -10.17 12.31 13.74
CA GLU A 66 -9.00 11.98 14.57
C GLU A 66 -9.31 10.83 15.53
N ASP A 67 -10.55 10.76 16.02
CA ASP A 67 -11.01 9.74 16.97
C ASP A 67 -10.96 8.31 16.43
N ASP A 68 -11.02 8.13 15.11
CA ASP A 68 -10.91 6.82 14.45
C ASP A 68 -9.50 6.21 14.59
N PHE A 69 -8.52 7.01 15.04
CA PHE A 69 -7.12 6.61 15.24
C PHE A 69 -6.70 6.64 16.71
N THR A 70 -7.64 6.90 17.63
CA THR A 70 -7.36 7.00 19.07
C THR A 70 -7.17 5.63 19.70
N VAL A 71 -6.13 5.48 20.53
CA VAL A 71 -5.90 4.29 21.37
C VAL A 71 -6.13 4.73 22.82
N LYS A 72 -7.27 4.33 23.40
CA LYS A 72 -7.70 4.84 24.70
C LYS A 72 -6.95 4.20 25.86
N SER A 73 -6.40 5.01 26.76
CA SER A 73 -5.80 4.57 28.03
C SER A 73 -6.15 5.54 29.15
N ARG A 74 -6.21 5.05 30.39
CA ARG A 74 -6.42 5.87 31.60
C ARG A 74 -5.12 6.18 32.33
N ASP A 75 -4.04 5.49 31.98
CA ASP A 75 -2.73 5.69 32.60
C ASP A 75 -2.05 6.92 32.00
N ASN A 76 -1.00 7.43 32.65
CA ASN A 76 -0.15 8.48 32.06
C ASN A 76 0.86 7.91 31.05
N THR A 77 1.20 6.63 31.19
CA THR A 77 2.09 5.88 30.31
C THR A 77 1.60 4.44 30.24
N THR A 78 1.69 3.82 29.07
CA THR A 78 1.25 2.42 28.88
C THR A 78 2.27 1.62 28.08
N ASN A 79 2.46 0.34 28.45
CA ASN A 79 3.27 -0.60 27.69
C ASN A 79 2.44 -1.14 26.52
N VAL A 80 2.97 -1.05 25.29
CA VAL A 80 2.27 -1.46 24.07
C VAL A 80 3.10 -2.44 23.26
N ASN A 81 2.42 -3.34 22.56
CA ASN A 81 3.01 -4.16 21.50
C ASN A 81 3.26 -3.28 20.26
N VAL A 82 4.49 -3.27 19.76
CA VAL A 82 4.93 -2.45 18.62
C VAL A 82 5.47 -3.33 17.51
N ILE A 83 5.08 -3.02 16.28
CA ILE A 83 5.63 -3.60 15.07
C ILE A 83 6.94 -2.87 14.74
N ASN A 84 8.09 -3.49 15.01
CA ASN A 84 9.39 -2.92 14.67
C ASN A 84 9.80 -3.30 13.25
N MET A 85 9.97 -2.30 12.37
CA MET A 85 10.38 -2.55 10.98
C MET A 85 11.90 -2.77 10.87
N LYS A 86 12.31 -4.01 10.54
CA LYS A 86 13.72 -4.33 10.22
C LYS A 86 14.05 -3.99 8.78
N THR A 87 13.13 -4.30 7.87
CA THR A 87 13.13 -3.91 6.46
C THR A 87 11.73 -3.40 6.09
N GLU A 88 11.45 -3.12 4.82
CA GLU A 88 10.10 -2.79 4.36
C GLU A 88 9.11 -3.96 4.48
N ILE A 89 9.60 -5.16 4.78
CA ILE A 89 8.85 -6.43 4.75
C ILE A 89 8.96 -7.18 6.08
N ILE A 90 10.16 -7.22 6.66
CA ILE A 90 10.47 -7.98 7.88
C ILE A 90 10.12 -7.14 9.11
N THR A 91 9.30 -7.73 9.98
CA THR A 91 8.86 -7.14 11.25
C THR A 91 9.41 -7.94 12.42
N GLU A 92 9.47 -7.30 13.57
CA GLU A 92 9.79 -7.90 14.86
C GLU A 92 8.83 -7.34 15.90
N LYS A 93 8.26 -8.20 16.74
CA LYS A 93 7.50 -7.79 17.91
C LYS A 93 8.43 -7.25 18.98
N ILE A 94 8.19 -6.02 19.41
CA ILE A 94 8.81 -5.44 20.60
C ILE A 94 7.75 -4.80 21.50
N ASN A 95 8.16 -4.41 22.71
CA ASN A 95 7.33 -3.69 23.64
C ASN A 95 7.95 -2.33 23.95
N GLU A 96 7.12 -1.29 24.03
CA GLU A 96 7.57 0.07 24.35
C GLU A 96 6.60 0.74 25.32
N ASN A 97 7.14 1.59 26.20
CA ASN A 97 6.33 2.48 27.03
C ASN A 97 6.06 3.78 26.27
N LEU A 98 4.79 4.09 26.04
CA LEU A 98 4.35 5.31 25.37
C LEU A 98 3.56 6.19 26.33
N SER A 99 3.69 7.50 26.15
CA SER A 99 2.92 8.49 26.90
C SER A 99 1.47 8.48 26.47
N VAL A 100 0.61 8.83 27.42
CA VAL A 100 -0.81 9.07 27.19
C VAL A 100 -1.07 10.55 27.39
N LYS A 101 -1.77 11.18 26.45
CA LYS A 101 -2.22 12.57 26.52
C LYS A 101 -3.72 12.60 26.29
N ASP A 102 -4.45 13.24 27.19
CA ASP A 102 -5.91 13.37 27.11
C ASP A 102 -6.64 12.03 26.90
N GLY A 103 -6.13 10.97 27.53
CA GLY A 103 -6.67 9.61 27.43
C GLY A 103 -6.32 8.86 26.14
N ASN A 104 -5.46 9.39 25.28
CA ASN A 104 -4.97 8.78 24.05
C ASN A 104 -3.49 8.43 24.15
N VAL A 105 -3.11 7.19 23.84
CA VAL A 105 -1.71 6.79 23.70
C VAL A 105 -1.15 7.41 22.42
N VAL A 106 -0.14 8.27 22.55
CA VAL A 106 0.37 9.07 21.44
C VAL A 106 1.61 8.44 20.77
N ALA A 107 1.81 8.75 19.49
CA ALA A 107 3.06 8.49 18.79
C ALA A 107 4.25 9.21 19.49
N SER A 108 5.46 8.71 19.30
CA SER A 108 6.68 9.22 19.94
C SER A 108 7.76 9.45 18.88
N ALA A 109 8.00 10.73 18.57
CA ALA A 109 8.97 11.13 17.56
C ALA A 109 10.42 10.82 17.99
N ASP A 110 10.72 10.94 19.28
CA ASP A 110 12.03 10.64 19.87
C ASP A 110 12.41 9.16 19.75
N LYS A 111 11.42 8.26 19.83
CA LYS A 111 11.61 6.81 19.67
C LYS A 111 11.35 6.31 18.25
N ASP A 112 10.98 7.20 17.34
CA ASP A 112 10.48 6.87 15.99
C ASP A 112 9.34 5.84 16.01
N ILE A 113 8.35 6.08 16.87
CA ILE A 113 7.14 5.26 17.00
C ILE A 113 5.94 6.03 16.48
N TRP A 114 5.24 5.39 15.56
CA TRP A 114 4.09 5.88 14.80
C TRP A 114 2.85 5.09 15.17
N LYS A 115 1.68 5.66 14.96
CA LYS A 115 0.46 4.87 14.89
C LYS A 115 0.36 4.18 13.54
N VAL A 116 -0.23 2.99 13.54
CA VAL A 116 -0.60 2.27 12.33
C VAL A 116 -2.01 1.73 12.50
N ALA A 117 -2.87 1.96 11.52
CA ALA A 117 -4.25 1.54 11.54
C ALA A 117 -4.61 0.75 10.29
N ALA A 118 -5.38 -0.32 10.47
CA ALA A 118 -5.92 -1.15 9.38
C ALA A 118 -7.45 -1.12 9.45
N PHE A 119 -8.11 -0.79 8.34
CA PHE A 119 -9.57 -0.72 8.22
C PHE A 119 -10.07 -1.66 7.12
N ASP A 120 -11.13 -2.42 7.39
CA ASP A 120 -11.81 -3.19 6.35
C ASP A 120 -12.57 -2.26 5.40
N ARG A 121 -11.92 -1.96 4.28
CA ARG A 121 -12.46 -1.11 3.24
C ARG A 121 -13.29 -1.86 2.20
N THR A 122 -13.15 -3.17 2.09
CA THR A 122 -13.74 -3.98 1.01
C THR A 122 -15.18 -4.35 1.32
N PHE A 123 -15.44 -4.77 2.57
CA PHE A 123 -16.79 -5.12 3.03
C PHE A 123 -17.42 -3.98 3.84
N GLY A 124 -16.62 -3.04 4.36
CA GLY A 124 -17.12 -1.91 5.13
C GLY A 124 -17.68 -2.35 6.49
N THR A 125 -17.12 -3.40 7.09
CA THR A 125 -17.62 -3.97 8.36
C THR A 125 -17.41 -3.07 9.57
N ARG A 126 -16.74 -1.92 9.41
CA ARG A 126 -16.24 -1.03 10.48
C ARG A 126 -15.20 -1.65 11.41
N LYS A 127 -14.80 -2.91 11.15
CA LYS A 127 -13.68 -3.53 11.84
C LYS A 127 -12.41 -2.77 11.51
N HIS A 128 -11.70 -2.40 12.57
CA HIS A 128 -10.41 -1.76 12.45
C HIS A 128 -9.54 -2.09 13.65
N THR A 129 -8.24 -1.89 13.48
CA THR A 129 -7.26 -2.00 14.56
C THR A 129 -6.33 -0.81 14.44
N VAL A 130 -6.00 -0.20 15.58
CA VAL A 130 -4.96 0.81 15.69
C VAL A 130 -3.89 0.25 16.62
N GLY A 131 -2.65 0.23 16.15
CA GLY A 131 -1.48 -0.18 16.90
C GLY A 131 -0.31 0.76 16.64
N PHE A 132 0.89 0.27 16.89
CA PHE A 132 2.11 1.07 16.81
C PHE A 132 3.15 0.43 15.90
N LEU A 133 3.88 1.28 15.18
CA LEU A 133 4.93 0.92 14.24
C LEU A 133 6.20 1.68 14.61
N LYS A 134 7.34 1.01 14.73
CA LYS A 134 8.63 1.65 14.98
C LYS A 134 9.48 1.64 13.71
N ASN A 135 10.40 2.60 13.63
CA ASN A 135 11.53 2.58 12.70
C ASN A 135 11.15 2.95 11.26
N PHE A 136 10.26 3.93 11.08
CA PHE A 136 9.86 4.47 9.77
C PHE A 136 10.66 5.72 9.36
N ALA A 137 11.11 6.50 10.34
CA ALA A 137 12.01 7.66 10.27
C ALA A 137 11.54 8.89 9.45
N ALA A 138 10.55 8.74 8.58
CA ALA A 138 10.07 9.80 7.70
C ALA A 138 9.42 10.95 8.47
N LYS A 139 9.85 12.19 8.29
CA LYS A 139 9.28 13.39 8.93
C LYS A 139 8.04 13.87 8.18
N ILE A 140 6.98 13.07 8.25
CA ILE A 140 5.66 13.37 7.66
C ILE A 140 4.54 13.25 8.69
N GLY A 141 3.33 13.60 8.29
CA GLY A 141 2.12 13.43 9.09
C GLY A 141 1.52 12.03 8.99
N ALA A 142 1.31 11.57 7.76
CA ALA A 142 0.73 10.27 7.48
C ALA A 142 1.12 9.70 6.11
N PHE A 143 1.16 8.38 6.02
CA PHE A 143 1.31 7.60 4.80
C PHE A 143 0.23 6.52 4.77
N ALA A 144 -0.55 6.46 3.69
CA ALA A 144 -1.67 5.53 3.60
C ALA A 144 -1.76 4.85 2.24
N SER A 145 -2.32 3.63 2.23
CA SER A 145 -2.53 2.82 1.02
C SER A 145 -3.77 1.93 1.15
N THR A 146 -4.50 1.74 0.06
CA THR A 146 -5.57 0.72 -0.07
C THR A 146 -5.12 -0.55 -0.78
N TRP A 147 -3.84 -0.63 -1.14
CA TRP A 147 -3.22 -1.75 -1.81
C TRP A 147 -2.35 -2.52 -0.83
N ASN A 148 -2.79 -3.73 -0.50
CA ASN A 148 -2.04 -4.68 0.32
C ASN A 148 -2.45 -6.12 0.01
N PHE A 149 -1.57 -7.07 0.34
CA PHE A 149 -1.83 -8.48 0.07
C PHE A 149 -2.94 -9.05 0.99
N HIS A 150 -3.66 -10.03 0.46
CA HIS A 150 -4.75 -10.79 1.10
C HIS A 150 -6.01 -10.01 1.43
N GLU A 151 -5.93 -9.04 2.33
CA GLU A 151 -7.10 -8.39 2.92
C GLU A 151 -7.62 -7.24 2.08
N ASN A 152 -6.73 -6.58 1.32
CA ASN A 152 -7.04 -5.35 0.61
C ASN A 152 -7.65 -4.29 1.55
N ASN A 153 -7.13 -4.17 2.78
CA ASN A 153 -7.57 -3.19 3.76
C ASN A 153 -7.13 -1.76 3.37
N MET A 154 -7.59 -0.74 4.08
CA MET A 154 -6.93 0.56 4.10
C MET A 154 -5.95 0.58 5.26
N LEU A 155 -4.67 0.80 4.96
CA LEU A 155 -3.61 0.96 5.95
C LEU A 155 -3.23 2.44 6.03
N VAL A 156 -3.14 2.96 7.25
CA VAL A 156 -2.76 4.35 7.54
C VAL A 156 -1.69 4.34 8.61
N ILE A 157 -0.51 4.85 8.30
CA ILE A 157 0.62 5.02 9.22
C ILE A 157 0.74 6.52 9.48
N GLY A 158 0.86 6.97 10.73
CA GLY A 158 0.95 8.39 11.01
C GLY A 158 1.56 8.77 12.35
N SER A 159 2.11 9.97 12.39
CA SER A 159 2.70 10.60 13.57
C SER A 159 1.66 11.41 14.35
N ASN A 160 0.54 11.77 13.70
CA ASN A 160 -0.58 12.47 14.30
C ASN A 160 -1.91 12.08 13.62
N GLU A 161 -2.99 12.05 14.39
CA GLU A 161 -4.30 11.58 13.98
C GLU A 161 -4.96 12.50 12.95
N LYS A 162 -4.66 13.79 12.98
CA LYS A 162 -5.17 14.79 12.03
C LYS A 162 -4.75 14.50 10.59
N ASP A 163 -3.47 14.24 10.38
CA ASP A 163 -2.94 13.90 9.06
C ASP A 163 -3.35 12.48 8.65
N MET A 164 -3.48 11.54 9.61
CA MET A 164 -4.03 10.21 9.35
C MET A 164 -5.47 10.29 8.83
N ALA A 165 -6.33 11.08 9.48
CA ALA A 165 -7.70 11.31 9.04
C ALA A 165 -7.75 11.97 7.65
N LYS A 166 -6.86 12.93 7.37
CA LYS A 166 -6.77 13.55 6.05
C LYS A 166 -6.33 12.56 4.98
N ALA A 167 -5.35 11.71 5.26
CA ALA A 167 -4.90 10.66 4.35
C ALA A 167 -6.01 9.64 4.06
N ALA A 168 -6.68 9.12 5.10
CA ALA A 168 -7.77 8.18 4.96
C ALA A 168 -8.94 8.77 4.15
N ASN A 169 -9.34 10.00 4.44
CA ASN A 169 -10.39 10.69 3.70
C ASN A 169 -10.02 10.95 2.23
N ASN A 170 -8.74 11.23 1.94
CA ASN A 170 -8.28 11.33 0.55
C ASN A 170 -8.51 10.00 -0.19
N LEU A 171 -8.12 8.87 0.42
CA LEU A 171 -8.31 7.55 -0.19
C LEU A 171 -9.77 7.13 -0.32
N VAL A 172 -10.64 7.55 0.60
CA VAL A 172 -12.10 7.40 0.45
C VAL A 172 -12.60 8.19 -0.77
N ASN A 173 -12.17 9.43 -0.92
CA ASN A 173 -12.60 10.29 -2.03
C ASN A 173 -12.09 9.80 -3.39
N THR A 174 -10.84 9.33 -3.46
CA THR A 174 -10.24 8.80 -4.70
C THR A 174 -10.66 7.37 -5.01
N GLN A 175 -11.45 6.72 -4.13
CA GLN A 175 -11.80 5.31 -4.19
C GLN A 175 -10.57 4.39 -4.26
N GLY A 176 -9.56 4.77 -3.49
CA GLY A 176 -8.32 4.03 -3.29
C GLY A 176 -7.11 4.72 -3.89
N GLY A 177 -5.94 4.25 -3.48
CA GLY A 177 -4.69 4.88 -3.83
C GLY A 177 -3.60 4.68 -2.81
N ILE A 178 -2.55 5.46 -3.00
CA ILE A 178 -1.46 5.69 -2.06
C ILE A 178 -1.36 7.20 -1.84
N VAL A 179 -1.16 7.66 -0.61
CA VAL A 179 -1.07 9.10 -0.31
C VAL A 179 -0.09 9.37 0.82
N VAL A 180 0.65 10.47 0.69
CA VAL A 180 1.52 11.04 1.74
C VAL A 180 0.97 12.40 2.13
N VAL A 181 0.80 12.62 3.42
CA VAL A 181 0.30 13.86 4.02
C VAL A 181 1.30 14.36 5.05
N SER A 182 1.53 15.67 5.07
CA SER A 182 2.29 16.34 6.12
C SER A 182 1.71 17.71 6.38
N GLU A 183 1.54 18.07 7.66
CA GLU A 183 1.05 19.39 8.09
C GLU A 183 -0.28 19.77 7.42
N GLY A 184 -1.18 18.78 7.30
CA GLY A 184 -2.46 18.96 6.65
C GLY A 184 -2.37 19.19 5.14
N LYS A 185 -1.26 18.89 4.45
CA LYS A 185 -1.13 18.99 3.00
C LYS A 185 -0.81 17.63 2.38
N ILE A 186 -1.40 17.33 1.22
CA ILE A 186 -1.04 16.14 0.45
C ILE A 186 0.26 16.46 -0.29
N LEU A 187 1.32 15.71 -0.01
CA LEU A 187 2.62 15.89 -0.65
C LEU A 187 2.75 15.05 -1.93
N ALA A 188 2.19 13.84 -1.91
CA ALA A 188 2.15 12.94 -3.05
C ALA A 188 0.90 12.06 -2.99
N SER A 189 0.36 11.69 -4.16
CA SER A 189 -0.80 10.80 -4.26
C SER A 189 -0.75 10.00 -5.57
N ILE A 190 -1.17 8.74 -5.48
CA ILE A 190 -1.33 7.83 -6.62
C ILE A 190 -2.75 7.27 -6.56
N PRO A 191 -3.70 7.74 -7.38
CA PRO A 191 -5.05 7.21 -7.37
C PRO A 191 -5.09 5.81 -8.00
N LEU A 192 -5.73 4.87 -7.31
CA LEU A 192 -5.88 3.47 -7.73
C LEU A 192 -7.37 3.13 -7.91
N GLN A 193 -8.01 3.77 -8.88
CA GLN A 193 -9.47 3.81 -9.02
C GLN A 193 -10.12 2.46 -9.30
N MET A 194 -9.38 1.49 -9.86
CA MET A 194 -9.89 0.15 -10.11
C MET A 194 -9.62 -0.74 -8.89
N ALA A 195 -10.70 -1.12 -8.22
CA ALA A 195 -10.74 -1.94 -7.02
C ALA A 195 -9.94 -1.41 -5.81
N GLY A 196 -9.50 -0.15 -5.85
CA GLY A 196 -8.57 0.42 -4.88
C GLY A 196 -7.13 -0.12 -5.01
N ILE A 197 -6.79 -0.75 -6.14
CA ILE A 197 -5.55 -1.53 -6.34
C ILE A 197 -4.82 -1.12 -7.61
N VAL A 198 -5.54 -0.77 -8.68
CA VAL A 198 -4.95 -0.45 -9.98
C VAL A 198 -5.40 0.94 -10.45
N SER A 199 -4.49 1.72 -11.02
CA SER A 199 -4.83 3.01 -11.60
C SER A 199 -5.44 2.86 -13.00
N THR A 200 -6.36 3.76 -13.33
CA THR A 200 -6.91 3.90 -14.69
C THR A 200 -6.17 4.95 -15.52
N ASN A 201 -5.17 5.61 -14.93
CA ASN A 201 -4.33 6.58 -15.60
C ASN A 201 -3.33 5.88 -16.55
N SER A 202 -2.66 6.65 -17.41
CA SER A 202 -1.60 6.10 -18.27
C SER A 202 -0.41 5.60 -17.46
N PHE A 203 0.38 4.70 -18.06
CA PHE A 203 1.60 4.18 -17.45
C PHE A 203 2.55 5.33 -17.05
N GLU A 204 2.73 6.30 -17.92
CA GLU A 204 3.64 7.44 -17.72
C GLU A 204 3.22 8.24 -16.49
N THR A 205 1.94 8.62 -16.39
CA THR A 205 1.42 9.34 -15.22
C THR A 205 1.55 8.53 -13.93
N VAL A 206 1.31 7.22 -13.97
CA VAL A 206 1.48 6.38 -12.77
C VAL A 206 2.95 6.29 -12.38
N SER A 207 3.86 6.15 -13.35
CA SER A 207 5.30 6.09 -13.13
C SER A 207 5.81 7.39 -12.50
N GLU A 208 5.46 8.55 -13.07
CA GLU A 208 5.83 9.87 -12.54
C GLU A 208 5.31 10.08 -11.10
N ASN A 209 4.04 9.73 -10.84
CA ASN A 209 3.49 9.84 -9.49
C ASN A 209 4.18 8.89 -8.49
N PHE A 210 4.59 7.71 -8.95
CA PHE A 210 5.31 6.74 -8.13
C PHE A 210 6.74 7.17 -7.83
N GLU A 211 7.44 7.75 -8.81
CA GLU A 211 8.74 8.38 -8.61
C GLU A 211 8.65 9.54 -7.63
N ASN A 212 7.67 10.44 -7.80
CA ASN A 212 7.42 11.54 -6.88
C ASN A 212 7.11 11.05 -5.46
N LEU A 213 6.28 10.01 -5.30
CA LEU A 213 5.99 9.39 -4.00
C LEU A 213 7.28 8.93 -3.29
N ASN A 214 8.16 8.24 -4.01
CA ASN A 214 9.42 7.75 -3.44
C ASN A 214 10.37 8.90 -3.11
N ALA A 215 10.45 9.93 -3.96
CA ALA A 215 11.25 11.13 -3.72
C ALA A 215 10.79 11.86 -2.46
N VAL A 216 9.50 12.14 -2.33
CA VAL A 216 8.91 12.80 -1.15
C VAL A 216 9.23 12.03 0.15
N LEU A 217 9.10 10.69 0.13
CA LEU A 217 9.42 9.88 1.30
C LEU A 217 10.92 9.87 1.62
N ALA A 218 11.78 9.80 0.60
CA ALA A 218 13.23 9.90 0.78
C ALA A 218 13.66 11.27 1.34
N ASP A 219 13.15 12.36 0.77
CA ASP A 219 13.47 13.74 1.15
C ASP A 219 13.00 14.08 2.57
N THR A 220 11.94 13.42 3.03
CA THR A 220 11.44 13.55 4.40
C THR A 220 12.20 12.67 5.39
N GLY A 221 13.18 11.87 4.95
CA GLY A 221 14.04 11.07 5.83
C GLY A 221 13.57 9.63 6.04
N CYS A 222 12.65 9.11 5.20
CA CYS A 222 12.35 7.69 5.21
C CYS A 222 13.62 6.90 4.89
N LYS A 223 14.01 5.99 5.77
CA LYS A 223 15.23 5.19 5.61
C LYS A 223 15.10 4.07 4.56
N PHE A 224 13.87 3.78 4.13
CA PHE A 224 13.55 2.64 3.28
C PHE A 224 13.58 3.02 1.81
N LYS A 225 14.14 2.16 0.96
CA LYS A 225 14.25 2.41 -0.49
C LYS A 225 12.92 2.23 -1.19
N LYS A 226 12.06 1.35 -0.67
CA LYS A 226 10.76 1.00 -1.27
C LYS A 226 9.63 1.10 -0.24
N PRO A 227 9.35 2.29 0.31
CA PRO A 227 8.44 2.45 1.44
C PRO A 227 7.00 2.02 1.16
N HIS A 228 6.56 2.01 -0.10
CA HIS A 228 5.26 1.47 -0.52
C HIS A 228 5.08 -0.02 -0.18
N LEU A 229 6.15 -0.78 0.02
CA LEU A 229 6.09 -2.18 0.44
C LEU A 229 5.61 -2.33 1.89
N ILE A 230 5.77 -1.32 2.73
CA ILE A 230 5.38 -1.39 4.15
C ILE A 230 3.88 -1.63 4.30
N PRO A 231 2.97 -0.73 3.86
CA PRO A 231 1.54 -1.00 3.97
C PRO A 231 1.10 -2.21 3.13
N LEU A 232 1.84 -2.56 2.06
CA LEU A 232 1.57 -3.72 1.22
C LEU A 232 1.75 -5.06 1.99
N PHE A 233 2.77 -5.14 2.85
CA PHE A 233 3.15 -6.36 3.57
C PHE A 233 2.79 -6.39 5.07
N LEU A 234 2.43 -5.26 5.68
CA LEU A 234 1.97 -5.21 7.07
C LEU A 234 0.82 -6.18 7.41
N PRO A 235 -0.16 -6.43 6.52
CA PRO A 235 -1.19 -7.44 6.75
C PRO A 235 -0.86 -8.84 6.22
N PHE A 236 0.35 -9.08 5.67
CA PHE A 236 0.68 -10.35 5.03
C PHE A 236 1.05 -11.45 6.04
N LEU A 237 0.09 -12.36 6.30
CA LEU A 237 0.24 -13.44 7.29
C LEU A 237 1.14 -14.60 6.86
N ALA A 238 1.65 -14.65 5.62
CA ALA A 238 2.61 -15.68 5.23
C ALA A 238 4.05 -15.34 5.65
N LEU A 239 4.29 -14.11 6.16
CA LEU A 239 5.55 -13.72 6.75
C LEU A 239 5.46 -13.85 8.28
N PRO A 240 6.53 -14.31 8.94
CA PRO A 240 6.53 -14.54 10.38
C PRO A 240 6.40 -13.22 11.17
N ASP A 241 6.25 -13.39 12.48
CA ASP A 241 6.21 -12.35 13.52
C ASP A 241 4.92 -11.51 13.55
N ILE A 242 4.96 -10.31 14.13
CA ILE A 242 3.79 -9.45 14.33
C ILE A 242 3.34 -8.79 13.03
N ARG A 243 2.02 -8.85 12.79
CA ARG A 243 1.31 -8.23 11.67
C ARG A 243 0.08 -7.48 12.18
N ILE A 244 -0.51 -6.63 11.33
CA ILE A 244 -1.74 -5.91 11.64
C ILE A 244 -2.81 -6.19 10.59
N LEU A 245 -3.99 -6.60 11.05
CA LEU A 245 -5.20 -6.73 10.25
C LEU A 245 -6.25 -5.76 10.77
N SER A 246 -7.33 -5.57 10.03
CA SER A 246 -8.51 -4.85 10.54
C SER A 246 -9.18 -5.54 11.74
N THR A 247 -8.87 -6.82 11.98
CA THR A 247 -9.40 -7.64 13.08
C THR A 247 -8.51 -7.70 14.31
N GLY A 248 -7.25 -7.26 14.23
CA GLY A 248 -6.35 -7.22 15.37
C GLY A 248 -4.87 -7.20 14.98
N LEU A 249 -4.02 -7.04 16.00
CA LEU A 249 -2.60 -7.40 15.89
C LEU A 249 -2.48 -8.92 15.94
N VAL A 250 -1.63 -9.49 15.10
CA VAL A 250 -1.50 -10.95 14.96
C VAL A 250 -0.05 -11.35 15.20
N ASP A 251 0.17 -12.29 16.13
CA ASP A 251 1.41 -13.04 16.22
C ASP A 251 1.31 -14.24 15.28
N VAL A 252 1.95 -14.12 14.11
CA VAL A 252 1.84 -15.16 13.07
C VAL A 252 2.45 -16.47 13.52
N LYS A 253 3.53 -16.43 14.31
CA LYS A 253 4.24 -17.62 14.77
C LYS A 253 3.38 -18.41 15.75
N ASN A 254 2.77 -17.72 16.71
CA ASN A 254 1.90 -18.33 17.73
C ASN A 254 0.44 -18.49 17.27
N ARG A 255 0.09 -17.99 16.07
CA ARG A 255 -1.25 -18.04 15.48
C ARG A 255 -2.32 -17.47 16.42
N SER A 256 -2.00 -16.36 17.07
CA SER A 256 -2.86 -15.73 18.06
C SER A 256 -3.02 -14.23 17.80
N PHE A 257 -4.13 -13.68 18.30
CA PHE A 257 -4.30 -12.24 18.36
C PHE A 257 -3.56 -11.67 19.57
N LEU A 258 -2.98 -10.49 19.38
CA LEU A 258 -2.34 -9.71 20.41
C LEU A 258 -3.23 -8.53 20.80
N SER A 259 -3.25 -8.22 22.09
CA SER A 259 -3.72 -6.93 22.57
C SER A 259 -2.76 -5.82 22.11
N VAL A 260 -3.28 -4.60 21.92
CA VAL A 260 -2.43 -3.42 21.69
C VAL A 260 -1.57 -3.14 22.93
N PHE A 261 -2.14 -3.32 24.11
CA PHE A 261 -1.43 -3.27 25.39
C PHE A 261 -0.73 -4.58 25.66
N ALA A 262 0.51 -4.48 26.13
CA ALA A 262 1.39 -5.61 26.42
C ALA A 262 1.29 -6.09 27.86
#